data_AF-A0A239LMG1-F1
#
_entry.id   AF-A0A239LMG1-F1
#
_cell.length_a   1.000
_cell.length_b   1.000
_cell.length_c   1.000
_cell.angle_alpha   90.00
_cell.angle_beta   90.00
_cell.angle_gamma   90.00
#
_symmetry.space_group_name_H-M   'P 1'
#
loop_
_entity.id
_entity.type
_entity.pdbx_description
1 polymer ?
#
loop_
_entity_poly.entity_id
_entity_poly.type
_entity_poly.pdbx_seq_one_letter_code
_entity_poly.pdbx_strand_id
1 'polypeptide(L)'
;MSPAPSKRHQRVSRKLAAMLDVTAEPAGLIVYKAIDLRLKADRVVIPDLVVADTDEEGSVVEASEVRLVCEIVSPSNAIADRVLKMQLYAMAGIPAYLLVETEATTPLLRLFVLHGEHYVLAAEAGPGGHLRTSEPLPLEISVAGLA
;
A
#
# COMPACT_ATOMS: atom_id res chain seq x y z
N MET A 1 -4.69 -20.82 2.12
CA MET A 1 -5.95 -20.15 1.75
C MET A 1 -6.14 -19.01 2.74
N SER A 2 -5.91 -17.76 2.33
CA SER A 2 -6.26 -16.60 3.17
C SER A 2 -7.78 -16.40 3.13
N PRO A 3 -8.44 -16.06 4.24
CA PRO A 3 -9.88 -15.83 4.26
C PRO A 3 -10.27 -14.68 3.33
N ALA A 4 -11.49 -14.73 2.78
CA ALA A 4 -12.02 -13.66 1.94
C ALA A 4 -12.02 -12.31 2.71
N PRO A 5 -11.74 -11.17 2.04
CA PRO A 5 -11.67 -9.88 2.70
C PRO A 5 -12.99 -9.50 3.38
N SER A 6 -12.92 -8.91 4.56
CA SER A 6 -14.12 -8.42 5.26
C SER A 6 -14.76 -7.23 4.55
N LYS A 7 -16.06 -6.97 4.79
CA LYS A 7 -16.74 -5.76 4.29
C LYS A 7 -16.02 -4.48 4.71
N ARG A 8 -15.45 -4.48 5.92
CA ARG A 8 -14.68 -3.35 6.46
C ARG A 8 -13.40 -3.12 5.66
N HIS A 9 -12.65 -4.18 5.38
CA HIS A 9 -11.45 -4.13 4.54
C HIS A 9 -11.77 -3.55 3.16
N GLN A 10 -12.81 -4.05 2.49
CA GLN A 10 -13.23 -3.56 1.17
C GLN A 10 -13.63 -2.08 1.18
N ARG A 11 -14.32 -1.62 2.24
CA ARG A 11 -14.68 -0.21 2.41
C ARG A 11 -13.45 0.69 2.57
N VAL A 12 -12.48 0.26 3.39
CA VAL A 12 -11.22 0.98 3.60
C VAL A 12 -10.40 1.01 2.31
N SER A 13 -10.27 -0.11 1.61
CA SER A 13 -9.58 -0.20 0.31
C SER A 13 -10.14 0.76 -0.72
N ARG A 14 -11.48 0.81 -0.88
CA ARG A 14 -12.12 1.75 -1.80
C ARG A 14 -11.85 3.22 -1.45
N LYS A 15 -11.95 3.58 -0.16
CA LYS A 15 -11.73 4.95 0.30
C LYS A 15 -10.27 5.36 0.15
N LEU A 16 -9.35 4.45 0.46
CA LEU A 16 -7.92 4.68 0.30
C LEU A 16 -7.56 4.88 -1.18
N ALA A 17 -8.04 4.01 -2.08
CA ALA A 17 -7.84 4.16 -3.52
C ALA A 17 -8.26 5.55 -4.02
N ALA A 18 -9.49 5.98 -3.68
CA ALA A 18 -10.00 7.29 -4.10
C ALA A 18 -9.16 8.48 -3.58
N MET A 19 -8.54 8.38 -2.40
CA MET A 19 -7.64 9.42 -1.91
C MET A 19 -6.27 9.36 -2.60
N LEU A 20 -5.77 8.15 -2.89
CA LEU A 20 -4.54 7.96 -3.64
C LEU A 20 -4.66 8.51 -5.06
N ASP A 21 -5.77 8.25 -5.76
CA ASP A 21 -6.05 8.74 -7.12
C ASP A 21 -5.87 10.26 -7.21
N VAL A 22 -6.44 11.01 -6.27
CA VAL A 22 -6.34 12.49 -6.21
C VAL A 22 -4.88 12.97 -6.15
N THR A 23 -4.00 12.21 -5.49
CA THR A 23 -2.57 12.55 -5.38
C THR A 23 -1.69 11.96 -6.48
N ALA A 24 -2.11 10.82 -7.06
CA ALA A 24 -1.38 10.07 -8.06
C ALA A 24 -1.59 10.64 -9.48
N GLU A 25 -2.83 11.00 -9.83
CA GLU A 25 -3.19 11.49 -11.18
C GLU A 25 -2.36 12.71 -11.62
N PRO A 26 -2.14 13.75 -10.80
CA PRO A 26 -1.32 14.90 -11.21
C PRO A 26 0.15 14.55 -11.47
N ALA A 27 0.63 13.44 -10.89
CA ALA A 27 1.97 12.92 -11.10
C ALA A 27 2.03 11.90 -12.27
N GLY A 28 0.92 11.66 -12.96
CA GLY A 28 0.83 10.66 -14.04
C GLY A 28 0.86 9.22 -13.56
N LEU A 29 0.58 8.97 -12.27
CA LEU A 29 0.60 7.63 -11.68
C LEU A 29 -0.81 7.03 -11.64
N ILE A 30 -0.90 5.70 -11.72
CA ILE A 30 -2.15 4.94 -11.72
C ILE A 30 -2.28 4.12 -10.44
N VAL A 31 -3.48 4.08 -9.85
CA VAL A 31 -3.79 3.25 -8.68
C VAL A 31 -4.51 1.97 -9.10
N TYR A 32 -3.90 0.82 -8.81
CA TYR A 32 -4.48 -0.49 -9.04
C TYR A 32 -4.91 -1.16 -7.75
N LYS A 33 -6.01 -1.91 -7.81
CA LYS A 33 -6.54 -2.68 -6.67
C LYS A 33 -6.38 -4.17 -6.92
N ALA A 34 -5.84 -4.91 -5.96
CA ALA A 34 -5.75 -6.38 -6.03
C ALA A 34 -5.21 -6.90 -7.38
N ILE A 35 -4.20 -6.21 -7.94
CA ILE A 35 -3.53 -6.56 -9.19
C ILE A 35 -2.37 -7.52 -8.94
N ASP A 36 -2.04 -8.36 -9.93
CA ASP A 36 -0.83 -9.18 -9.86
C ASP A 36 0.40 -8.27 -9.90
N LEU A 37 1.23 -8.34 -8.86
CA LEU A 37 2.50 -7.63 -8.75
C LEU A 37 3.64 -8.64 -8.84
N ARG A 38 4.45 -8.54 -9.90
CA ARG A 38 5.64 -9.35 -10.09
C ARG A 38 6.83 -8.72 -9.37
N LEU A 39 7.32 -9.39 -8.34
CA LEU A 39 8.50 -8.96 -7.57
C LEU A 39 9.81 -9.46 -8.20
N LYS A 40 9.74 -10.61 -8.87
CA LYS A 40 10.80 -11.23 -9.68
C LYS A 40 10.19 -12.37 -10.52
N ALA A 41 10.97 -12.96 -11.42
CA ALA A 41 10.49 -13.96 -12.39
C ALA A 41 9.66 -15.11 -11.80
N ASP A 42 9.95 -15.57 -10.58
CA ASP A 42 9.28 -16.68 -9.89
C ASP A 42 8.38 -16.24 -8.72
N ARG A 43 8.10 -14.94 -8.57
CA ARG A 43 7.36 -14.41 -7.43
C ARG A 43 6.36 -13.34 -7.86
N VAL A 44 5.09 -13.73 -7.83
CA VAL A 44 3.95 -12.83 -7.96
C VAL A 44 3.19 -12.80 -6.64
N VAL A 45 2.75 -11.61 -6.24
CA VAL A 45 1.89 -11.37 -5.06
C VAL A 45 0.74 -10.46 -5.44
N ILE A 46 -0.30 -10.44 -4.62
CA ILE A 46 -1.47 -9.57 -4.82
C ILE A 46 -1.57 -8.65 -3.59
N PRO A 47 -1.03 -7.42 -3.66
CA PRO A 47 -1.25 -6.40 -2.64
C PRO A 47 -2.67 -5.85 -2.69
N ASP A 48 -3.09 -5.15 -1.63
CA ASP A 48 -4.43 -4.53 -1.63
C ASP A 48 -4.52 -3.36 -2.62
N LEU A 49 -3.49 -2.51 -2.65
CA LEU A 49 -3.35 -1.42 -3.62
C LEU A 49 -1.90 -1.26 -4.08
N VAL A 50 -1.73 -0.78 -5.32
CA VAL A 50 -0.46 -0.38 -5.91
C VAL A 50 -0.64 1.00 -6.53
N VAL A 51 0.34 1.90 -6.34
CA VAL A 51 0.48 3.11 -7.15
C VAL A 51 1.68 2.91 -8.05
N ALA A 52 1.48 2.98 -9.36
CA ALA A 52 2.50 2.64 -10.36
C ALA A 52 2.61 3.70 -11.46
N ASP A 53 3.82 3.76 -12.03
CA ASP A 53 4.21 4.52 -13.20
C ASP A 53 4.24 3.55 -14.39
N THR A 54 3.07 3.24 -14.93
CA THR A 54 2.85 2.22 -15.98
C THR A 54 1.61 2.59 -16.81
N ASP A 55 1.31 1.79 -17.83
CA ASP A 55 0.13 1.94 -18.69
C ASP A 55 -1.06 1.10 -18.17
N GLU A 56 -2.16 1.07 -18.93
CA GLU A 56 -3.36 0.29 -18.63
C GLU A 56 -3.37 -1.09 -19.31
N GLU A 57 -2.26 -1.52 -19.92
CA GLU A 57 -2.18 -2.75 -20.70
C GLU A 57 -1.82 -3.97 -19.83
N GLY A 58 -2.42 -5.12 -20.17
CA GLY A 58 -2.13 -6.38 -19.47
C GLY A 58 -2.82 -6.52 -18.12
N SER A 59 -2.24 -7.34 -17.25
CA SER A 59 -2.82 -7.70 -15.94
C SER A 59 -1.79 -7.82 -14.81
N VAL A 60 -0.53 -7.45 -15.08
CA VAL A 60 0.59 -7.60 -14.16
C VAL A 60 1.37 -6.31 -14.14
N VAL A 61 1.66 -5.81 -12.94
CA VAL A 61 2.58 -4.69 -12.70
C VAL A 61 3.94 -5.25 -12.28
N GLU A 62 5.02 -4.73 -12.86
CA GLU A 62 6.39 -5.06 -12.47
C GLU A 62 6.83 -4.21 -11.27
N ALA A 63 7.60 -4.78 -10.34
CA ALA A 63 8.06 -4.05 -9.16
C ALA A 63 8.81 -2.75 -9.48
N SER A 64 9.50 -2.67 -10.62
CA SER A 64 10.20 -1.46 -11.09
C SER A 64 9.27 -0.31 -11.45
N GLU A 65 8.00 -0.59 -11.75
CA GLU A 65 6.99 0.42 -12.08
C GLU A 65 6.30 0.96 -10.82
N VAL A 66 6.42 0.26 -9.69
CA VAL A 66 5.70 0.60 -8.46
C VAL A 66 6.38 1.74 -7.71
N ARG A 67 5.58 2.73 -7.32
CA ARG A 67 5.98 3.83 -6.42
C ARG A 67 5.54 3.60 -4.98
N LEU A 68 4.40 2.94 -4.78
CA LEU A 68 3.84 2.63 -3.46
C LEU A 68 3.07 1.31 -3.48
N VAL A 69 3.32 0.43 -2.52
CA VAL A 69 2.44 -0.69 -2.18
C VAL A 69 1.66 -0.37 -0.90
N CYS A 70 0.36 -0.66 -0.88
CA CYS A 70 -0.45 -0.56 0.32
C CYS A 70 -1.01 -1.93 0.75
N GLU A 71 -0.93 -2.23 2.05
CA GLU A 71 -1.53 -3.43 2.66
C GLU A 71 -2.49 -2.99 3.77
N ILE A 72 -3.72 -3.52 3.74
CA ILE A 72 -4.78 -3.25 4.70
C ILE A 72 -4.96 -4.53 5.52
N VAL A 73 -4.53 -4.49 6.77
CA VAL A 73 -4.48 -5.69 7.62
C VAL A 73 -5.47 -5.62 8.78
N SER A 74 -5.97 -6.80 9.15
CA SER A 74 -6.63 -7.09 10.41
C SER A 74 -5.64 -7.82 11.34
N PRO A 75 -5.84 -7.81 12.68
CA PRO A 75 -4.95 -8.46 13.65
C PRO A 75 -4.85 -9.98 13.46
N SER A 76 -5.87 -10.59 12.85
CA SER A 76 -5.88 -12.01 12.50
C SER A 76 -4.94 -12.37 11.35
N ASN A 77 -4.41 -11.37 10.63
CA ASN A 77 -3.43 -11.60 9.58
C ASN A 77 -2.09 -11.92 10.25
N ALA A 78 -1.49 -13.06 9.90
CA ALA A 78 -0.30 -13.56 10.58
C ALA A 78 0.82 -12.52 10.51
N ILE A 79 1.32 -12.08 11.67
CA ILE A 79 2.47 -11.16 11.78
C ILE A 79 3.62 -11.61 10.84
N ALA A 80 3.81 -12.93 10.72
CA ALA A 80 4.78 -13.53 9.80
C ALA A 80 4.54 -13.17 8.33
N ASP A 81 3.29 -13.14 7.84
CA ASP A 81 2.96 -12.74 6.46
C ASP A 81 3.30 -11.27 6.23
N ARG A 82 2.96 -10.39 7.18
CA ARG A 82 3.30 -8.96 7.12
C ARG A 82 4.81 -8.75 7.06
N VAL A 83 5.57 -9.42 7.94
CA VAL A 83 7.04 -9.29 7.98
C VAL A 83 7.65 -9.80 6.67
N LEU A 84 7.19 -10.95 6.18
CA LEU A 84 7.67 -11.53 4.93
C LEU A 84 7.38 -10.61 3.73
N LYS A 85 6.14 -10.12 3.59
CA LYS A 85 5.77 -9.20 2.50
C LYS A 85 6.59 -7.91 2.54
N MET A 86 6.75 -7.31 3.72
CA MET A 86 7.58 -6.11 3.89
C MET A 86 9.02 -6.34 3.40
N GLN A 87 9.62 -7.47 3.75
CA GLN A 87 10.96 -7.83 3.25
C GLN A 87 10.97 -8.06 1.73
N LEU A 88 9.99 -8.78 1.20
CA LEU A 88 9.88 -9.05 -0.24
C LEU A 88 9.74 -7.75 -1.06
N TYR A 89 8.91 -6.81 -0.61
CA TYR A 89 8.76 -5.51 -1.27
C TYR A 89 10.05 -4.68 -1.20
N ALA A 90 10.75 -4.68 -0.06
CA ALA A 90 12.01 -3.97 0.08
C ALA A 90 13.10 -4.56 -0.82
N MET A 91 13.23 -5.89 -0.87
CA MET A 91 14.16 -6.60 -1.76
C MET A 91 13.85 -6.39 -3.24
N ALA A 92 12.57 -6.15 -3.58
CA ALA A 92 12.15 -5.81 -4.93
C ALA A 92 12.40 -4.33 -5.30
N GLY A 93 12.93 -3.52 -4.37
CA GLY A 93 13.29 -2.13 -4.63
C GLY A 93 12.12 -1.15 -4.61
N ILE A 94 10.95 -1.55 -4.11
CA ILE A 94 9.76 -0.70 -4.12
C ILE A 94 9.96 0.50 -3.17
N PRO A 95 9.83 1.76 -3.63
CA PRO A 95 10.25 2.93 -2.86
C PRO A 95 9.48 3.13 -1.54
N ALA A 96 8.18 2.85 -1.52
CA ALA A 96 7.32 3.07 -0.36
C ALA A 96 6.38 1.90 -0.08
N TYR A 97 6.12 1.70 1.21
CA TYR A 97 5.19 0.70 1.74
C TYR A 97 4.27 1.34 2.77
N LEU A 98 2.97 1.37 2.49
CA LEU A 98 1.94 1.86 3.40
C LEU A 98 1.21 0.67 4.05
N LEU A 99 1.23 0.63 5.37
CA LEU A 99 0.43 -0.30 6.15
C LEU A 99 -0.76 0.41 6.77
N VAL A 100 -1.95 -0.17 6.61
CA VAL A 100 -3.20 0.30 7.20
C VAL A 100 -3.76 -0.78 8.14
N GLU A 101 -3.69 -0.54 9.44
CA GLU A 101 -4.24 -1.44 10.45
C GLU A 101 -5.69 -1.06 10.76
N THR A 102 -6.61 -2.03 10.64
CA THR A 102 -8.06 -1.79 10.70
C THR A 102 -8.77 -2.44 11.88
N GLU A 103 -8.06 -2.71 12.98
CA GLU A 103 -8.64 -3.34 14.18
C GLU A 103 -9.53 -2.39 15.00
N ALA A 104 -8.95 -1.28 15.45
CA ALA A 104 -9.64 -0.28 16.26
C ALA A 104 -10.75 0.40 15.45
N THR A 105 -11.69 1.09 16.09
CA THR A 105 -12.77 1.87 15.43
C THR A 105 -12.24 2.77 14.31
N THR A 106 -11.02 3.27 14.48
CA THR A 106 -10.32 4.13 13.52
C THR A 106 -9.01 3.49 13.06
N PRO A 107 -8.65 3.55 11.77
CA PRO A 107 -7.40 2.95 11.28
C PRO A 107 -6.13 3.62 11.82
N LEU A 108 -5.02 2.86 11.85
CA LEU A 108 -3.67 3.38 12.06
C LEU A 108 -2.87 3.19 10.77
N LEU A 109 -2.22 4.26 10.31
CA LEU A 109 -1.47 4.29 9.06
C LEU A 109 0.02 4.41 9.39
N ARG A 110 0.84 3.56 8.78
CA ARG A 110 2.30 3.66 8.84
C ARG A 110 2.88 3.63 7.43
N LEU A 111 3.54 4.72 7.04
CA LEU A 111 4.29 4.81 5.81
C LEU A 111 5.76 4.49 6.11
N PHE A 112 6.29 3.52 5.37
CA PHE A 112 7.70 3.19 5.37
C PHE A 112 8.33 3.53 4.02
N VAL A 113 9.56 4.01 4.04
CA VAL A 113 10.35 4.38 2.86
C VAL A 113 11.63 3.55 2.82
N LEU A 114 11.95 3.06 1.63
CA LEU A 114 13.11 2.19 1.40
C LEU A 114 14.41 2.96 1.61
N HIS A 115 15.30 2.40 2.44
CA HIS A 115 16.66 2.87 2.65
C HIS A 115 17.61 1.67 2.53
N GLY A 116 18.36 1.60 1.43
CA GLY A 116 19.13 0.41 1.09
C GLY A 116 18.20 -0.78 0.82
N GLU A 117 18.30 -1.84 1.62
CA GLU A 117 17.51 -3.07 1.46
C GLU A 117 16.37 -3.19 2.49
N HIS A 118 16.13 -2.14 3.28
CA HIS A 118 15.15 -2.18 4.36
C HIS A 118 14.26 -0.93 4.40
N TYR A 119 13.03 -1.14 4.84
CA TYR A 119 12.07 -0.06 5.07
C TYR A 119 12.31 0.61 6.42
N VAL A 120 12.25 1.94 6.43
CA VAL A 120 12.31 2.78 7.63
C VAL A 120 10.99 3.53 7.77
N LEU A 121 10.45 3.61 8.99
CA LEU A 121 9.22 4.36 9.26
C LEU A 121 9.45 5.85 8.97
N ALA A 122 8.73 6.38 7.99
CA ALA A 122 8.83 7.77 7.57
C ALA A 122 7.69 8.63 8.16
N ALA A 123 6.48 8.07 8.26
CA ALA A 123 5.34 8.76 8.85
C ALA A 123 4.36 7.78 9.49
N GLU A 124 3.65 8.24 10.51
CA GLU A 124 2.55 7.52 11.15
C GLU A 124 1.39 8.48 11.41
N ALA A 125 0.15 8.01 11.20
CA ALA A 125 -1.05 8.78 11.50
C ALA A 125 -2.13 7.90 12.13
N GLY A 126 -2.57 8.30 13.32
CA GLY A 126 -3.67 7.69 14.05
C GLY A 126 -4.99 8.48 13.94
N PRO A 127 -5.95 8.25 14.85
CA PRO A 127 -7.27 8.88 14.81
C PRO A 127 -7.22 10.41 14.74
N GLY A 128 -7.95 10.98 13.78
CA GLY A 128 -7.99 12.44 13.54
C GLY A 128 -6.73 13.01 12.85
N GLY A 129 -5.74 12.16 12.57
CA GLY A 129 -4.50 12.56 11.90
C GLY A 129 -4.58 12.57 10.38
N HIS A 130 -3.54 13.13 9.78
CA HIS A 130 -3.27 13.10 8.36
C HIS A 130 -1.87 12.53 8.14
N LEU A 131 -1.74 11.61 7.20
CA LEU A 131 -0.45 11.16 6.70
C LEU A 131 -0.11 11.97 5.47
N ARG A 132 1.00 12.70 5.49
CA ARG A 132 1.47 13.52 4.38
C ARG A 132 2.94 13.24 4.08
N THR A 133 3.27 13.09 2.80
CA THR A 133 4.66 13.10 2.33
C THR A 133 4.75 13.67 0.92
N SER A 134 5.91 14.23 0.58
CA SER A 134 6.29 14.61 -0.79
C SER A 134 7.23 13.59 -1.43
N GLU A 135 7.86 12.72 -0.64
CA GLU A 135 8.81 11.71 -1.11
C GLU A 135 8.47 10.31 -0.53
N PRO A 136 8.64 9.23 -1.30
CA PRO A 136 9.10 9.19 -2.71
C PRO A 136 8.01 9.55 -3.73
N LEU A 137 6.79 9.81 -3.28
CA LEU A 137 5.67 10.29 -4.09
C LEU A 137 4.82 11.27 -3.26
N PRO A 138 4.13 12.24 -3.90
CA PRO A 138 3.16 13.06 -3.21
C PRO A 138 2.02 12.19 -2.68
N LEU A 139 1.73 12.32 -1.38
CA LEU A 139 0.71 11.55 -0.71
C LEU A 139 0.05 12.39 0.38
N GLU A 140 -1.28 12.37 0.41
CA GLU A 140 -2.08 12.92 1.51
C GLU A 140 -3.26 11.99 1.81
N ILE A 141 -3.28 11.44 3.02
CA ILE A 141 -4.35 10.56 3.48
C ILE A 141 -4.89 11.06 4.81
N SER A 142 -6.18 11.39 4.85
CA SER A 142 -6.89 11.68 6.10
C SER A 142 -7.38 10.37 6.73
N VAL A 143 -6.99 10.12 7.99
CA VAL A 143 -7.43 8.92 8.71
C VAL A 143 -8.95 8.93 8.94
N ALA A 144 -9.53 10.11 9.19
CA ALA A 144 -10.97 10.28 9.33
C ALA A 144 -11.73 9.90 8.04
N GLY A 145 -11.10 10.10 6.87
CA GLY A 145 -11.66 9.70 5.58
C GLY A 145 -11.87 8.19 5.43
N LEU A 146 -11.09 7.37 6.16
CA LEU A 146 -11.15 5.90 6.13
C LEU A 146 -12.20 5.29 7.08
N ALA A 147 -12.65 6.07 8.08
CA ALA A 147 -13.59 5.64 9.12
C ALA A 147 -15.02 5.37 8.62
#